data_AF-A0A7T8GL24-F1
#
_entry.id   AF-A0A7T8GL24-F1
#
_cell.length_a   1.000
_cell.length_b   1.000
_cell.length_c   1.000
_cell.angle_alpha   90.00
_cell.angle_beta   90.00
_cell.angle_gamma   90.00
#
_symmetry.space_group_name_H-M   'P 1'
#
loop_
_entity.id
_entity.type
_entity.pdbx_description
1 polymer ?
#
loop_
_entity_poly.entity_id
_entity_poly.type
_entity_poly.pdbx_seq_one_letter_code
_entity_poly.pdbx_strand_id
1 'polypeptide(L)'
;MEEKRIRVSALLDAQMDFRKIAELIPCSLGLVSKVKKLKDEGQDLGRKPGSGGHNKKRTAEFLADLSDTIEASPTTSMRKQARVLGLLSDASKETRVIKGKKLHTWMKHNRSTVRIFSDKKL
;
A
#
# COMPACT_ATOMS: atom_id res chain seq x y z
N MET A 1 11.80 -9.57 -18.01
CA MET A 1 11.87 -8.13 -18.41
C MET A 1 13.30 -7.64 -18.37
N GLU A 2 14.06 -7.95 -17.32
CA GLU A 2 15.52 -7.73 -17.23
C GLU A 2 16.27 -8.24 -18.47
N GLU A 3 16.05 -9.51 -18.81
CA GLU A 3 16.75 -10.17 -19.92
C GLU A 3 16.55 -9.45 -21.26
N LYS A 4 15.34 -8.91 -21.51
CA LYS A 4 15.08 -8.11 -22.73
C LYS A 4 15.91 -6.83 -22.76
N ARG A 5 16.07 -6.15 -21.62
CA ARG A 5 16.85 -4.90 -21.51
C ARG A 5 18.34 -5.15 -21.68
N ILE A 6 18.84 -6.27 -21.16
CA ILE A 6 20.23 -6.70 -21.35
C ILE A 6 20.50 -6.95 -22.84
N ARG A 7 19.63 -7.70 -23.51
CA ARG A 7 19.75 -7.96 -24.96
C ARG A 7 19.69 -6.67 -25.79
N VAL A 8 18.78 -5.75 -25.46
CA VAL A 8 18.72 -4.42 -26.10
C VAL A 8 20.01 -3.63 -25.86
N SER A 9 20.57 -3.67 -24.65
CA SER A 9 21.84 -3.00 -24.33
C SER A 9 22.99 -3.53 -25.17
N ALA A 10 23.10 -4.85 -25.35
CA ALA A 10 24.15 -5.47 -26.17
C ALA A 10 24.03 -5.07 -27.66
N LEU A 11 22.81 -4.96 -28.19
CA LEU A 11 22.61 -4.50 -29.57
C LEU A 11 22.89 -2.99 -29.74
N LEU A 12 22.70 -2.21 -28.68
CA LEU A 12 23.13 -0.81 -28.64
C LEU A 12 24.66 -0.69 -28.61
N ASP A 13 25.37 -1.59 -27.93
CA ASP A 13 26.85 -1.65 -28.00
C ASP A 13 27.34 -1.97 -29.41
N ALA A 14 26.63 -2.83 -30.12
CA ALA A 14 26.87 -3.13 -31.53
C ALA A 14 26.45 -1.99 -32.48
N GLN A 15 26.09 -0.81 -31.96
CA GLN A 15 25.69 0.39 -32.72
C GLN A 15 24.54 0.16 -33.71
N MET A 16 23.62 -0.76 -33.40
CA MET A 16 22.48 -1.04 -34.26
C MET A 16 21.40 0.05 -34.20
N ASP A 17 20.69 0.23 -35.32
CA ASP A 17 19.55 1.16 -35.40
C ASP A 17 18.40 0.75 -34.48
N PHE A 18 17.74 1.73 -33.87
CA PHE A 18 16.68 1.47 -32.90
C PHE A 18 15.49 0.70 -33.49
N ARG A 19 15.15 0.95 -34.77
CA ARG A 19 14.07 0.24 -35.46
C ARG A 19 14.40 -1.24 -35.64
N LYS A 20 15.63 -1.54 -36.08
CA LYS A 20 16.14 -2.92 -36.21
C LYS A 20 16.17 -3.64 -34.87
N ILE A 21 16.56 -2.95 -33.80
CA ILE A 21 16.55 -3.51 -32.44
C ILE A 21 15.12 -3.85 -31.99
N ALA A 22 14.15 -2.96 -32.23
CA ALA A 22 12.75 -3.16 -31.85
C ALA A 22 12.06 -4.28 -32.65
N GLU A 23 12.47 -4.48 -33.90
CA GLU A 23 12.02 -5.59 -34.75
C GLU A 23 12.64 -6.92 -34.29
N LEU A 24 13.96 -6.95 -34.04
CA LEU A 24 14.68 -8.16 -33.64
C LEU A 24 14.31 -8.62 -32.21
N ILE A 25 14.13 -7.67 -31.30
CA ILE A 25 13.65 -7.90 -29.94
C ILE A 25 12.29 -7.23 -29.85
N PRO A 26 11.16 -7.96 -29.95
CA PRO A 26 9.82 -7.40 -29.96
C PRO A 26 9.57 -6.53 -28.72
N CYS A 27 9.77 -5.22 -28.89
CA CYS A 27 9.66 -4.22 -27.84
C CYS A 27 9.38 -2.84 -28.45
N SER A 28 8.90 -1.91 -27.62
CA SER A 28 8.64 -0.55 -28.09
C SER A 28 9.94 0.23 -28.28
N LEU A 29 9.97 1.15 -29.25
CA LEU A 29 11.07 2.10 -29.42
C LEU A 29 11.32 2.93 -28.14
N GLY A 30 10.28 3.19 -27.36
CA GLY A 30 10.39 3.84 -26.06
C GLY A 30 11.22 3.04 -25.05
N LEU A 31 11.16 1.69 -25.09
CA LEU A 31 12.04 0.85 -24.27
C LEU A 31 13.49 0.98 -24.71
N VAL A 32 13.77 0.93 -26.02
CA VAL A 32 15.12 1.05 -26.57
C VAL A 32 15.74 2.40 -26.19
N SER A 33 14.99 3.49 -26.38
CA SER A 33 15.40 4.85 -25.97
C SER A 33 15.66 4.94 -24.46
N LYS A 34 14.79 4.34 -23.64
CA LYS A 34 14.96 4.31 -22.18
C LYS A 34 16.21 3.53 -21.76
N VAL A 35 16.50 2.39 -22.40
CA VAL A 35 17.69 1.59 -22.12
C VAL A 35 18.96 2.36 -22.50
N LYS A 36 18.98 3.01 -23.67
CA LYS A 36 20.09 3.89 -24.06
C LYS A 36 20.34 4.98 -23.03
N LYS A 37 19.28 5.70 -22.63
CA LYS A 37 19.38 6.76 -21.62
C LYS A 37 19.94 6.24 -20.29
N LEU A 38 19.44 5.10 -19.79
CA LEU A 38 19.93 4.51 -18.54
C LEU A 38 21.41 4.11 -18.65
N LYS A 39 21.83 3.62 -19.81
CA LYS A 39 23.22 3.25 -20.10
C LYS A 39 24.15 4.45 -20.17
N ASP A 40 23.74 5.51 -20.87
CA ASP A 40 24.48 6.77 -20.96
C ASP A 40 24.64 7.42 -19.57
N GLU A 41 23.64 7.26 -18.69
CA GLU A 41 23.67 7.72 -17.29
C GLU A 41 24.38 6.75 -16.33
N GLY A 42 24.90 5.61 -16.81
CA GLY A 42 25.57 4.59 -15.97
C GLY A 42 24.64 3.94 -14.92
N GLN A 43 23.33 4.03 -15.11
CA GLN A 43 22.34 3.48 -14.19
C GLN A 43 22.10 1.99 -14.44
N ASP A 44 21.71 1.29 -13.38
CA ASP A 44 21.28 -0.10 -13.48
C ASP A 44 20.08 -0.24 -14.44
N LEU A 45 20.16 -1.23 -15.32
CA LEU A 45 19.10 -1.58 -16.26
C LEU A 45 17.92 -2.27 -15.58
N GLY A 46 18.12 -2.66 -14.33
CA GLY A 46 17.19 -3.42 -13.56
C GLY A 46 15.87 -2.71 -13.28
N ARG A 47 14.87 -3.51 -12.92
CA ARG A 47 13.56 -2.95 -12.56
C ARG A 47 13.66 -2.27 -11.20
N LYS A 48 13.53 -0.94 -11.18
CA LYS A 48 13.32 -0.20 -9.94
C LYS A 48 12.14 -0.79 -9.16
N PRO A 49 12.25 -0.92 -7.82
CA PRO A 49 11.15 -1.42 -7.01
C PRO A 49 9.89 -0.59 -7.28
N GLY A 50 8.74 -1.27 -7.29
CA GLY A 50 7.46 -0.59 -7.40
C GLY A 50 7.32 0.45 -6.29
N SER A 51 6.56 1.51 -6.54
CA SER A 51 6.44 2.67 -5.64
C SER A 51 5.96 2.33 -4.23
N GLY A 52 5.38 1.14 -4.01
CA GLY A 52 4.75 0.76 -2.75
C GLY A 52 3.63 1.73 -2.36
N GLY A 53 2.77 1.31 -1.44
CA GLY A 53 1.93 2.28 -0.76
C GLY A 53 2.82 3.16 0.11
N HIS A 54 2.94 4.46 -0.18
CA HIS A 54 3.54 5.40 0.75
C HIS A 54 2.63 5.47 1.97
N ASN A 55 2.95 4.73 3.04
CA ASN A 55 2.21 4.76 4.30
C ASN A 55 2.45 6.12 4.97
N LYS A 56 1.69 7.14 4.55
CA LYS A 56 1.76 8.54 5.05
C LYS A 56 1.61 8.69 6.57
N LYS A 57 1.30 7.62 7.31
CA LYS A 57 1.10 7.61 8.77
C LYS A 57 2.12 6.75 9.53
N ARG A 58 3.10 6.14 8.86
CA ARG A 58 4.17 5.35 9.51
C ARG A 58 5.50 6.06 9.39
N THR A 59 5.56 7.31 9.85
CA THR A 59 6.84 8.00 10.03
C THR A 59 7.65 7.29 11.12
N ALA A 60 8.97 7.49 11.13
CA ALA A 60 9.82 6.93 12.18
C ALA A 60 9.38 7.40 13.58
N GLU A 61 9.00 8.67 13.69
CA GLU A 61 8.44 9.28 14.90
C GLU A 61 7.18 8.55 15.38
N PHE A 62 6.24 8.28 14.47
CA PHE A 62 5.02 7.54 14.81
C PHE A 62 5.32 6.13 15.35
N LEU A 63 6.33 5.46 14.80
CA LEU A 63 6.71 4.12 15.25
C LEU A 63 7.38 4.17 16.63
N ALA A 64 8.16 5.20 16.92
CA ALA A 64 8.73 5.44 18.25
C ALA A 64 7.62 5.68 19.28
N ASP A 65 6.70 6.62 19.01
CA ASP A 65 5.56 6.91 19.89
C ASP A 65 4.67 5.67 20.13
N LEU A 66 4.46 4.85 19.09
CA LEU A 66 3.73 3.60 19.22
C LEU A 66 4.48 2.59 20.10
N SER A 67 5.81 2.49 19.99
CA SER A 67 6.61 1.62 20.84
C SER A 67 6.49 2.04 22.30
N ASP A 68 6.69 3.33 22.59
CA ASP A 68 6.62 3.88 23.94
C ASP A 68 5.24 3.65 24.59
N THR A 69 4.16 3.83 23.81
CA THR A 69 2.79 3.58 24.31
C THR A 69 2.47 2.11 24.55
N ILE A 70 3.10 1.18 23.82
CA ILE A 70 2.97 -0.26 24.05
C ILE A 70 3.77 -0.66 25.29
N GLU A 71 5.01 -0.19 25.42
CA GLU A 71 5.88 -0.48 26.56
C GLU A 71 5.29 0.05 27.88
N ALA A 72 4.74 1.26 27.87
CA ALA A 72 4.12 1.86 29.05
C ALA A 72 2.86 1.12 29.52
N SER A 73 2.13 0.45 28.62
CA SER A 73 0.87 -0.24 28.95
C SER A 73 0.55 -1.38 27.97
N PRO A 74 1.22 -2.54 28.09
CA PRO A 74 1.19 -3.60 27.08
C PRO A 74 -0.17 -4.30 26.94
N THR A 75 -1.01 -4.24 27.98
CA THR A 75 -2.36 -4.84 27.99
C THR A 75 -3.43 -3.91 27.41
N THR A 76 -3.06 -2.69 27.01
CA THR A 76 -4.02 -1.72 26.48
C THR A 76 -4.54 -2.16 25.12
N SER A 77 -5.86 -2.09 24.93
CA SER A 77 -6.45 -2.39 23.63
C SER A 77 -5.95 -1.44 22.53
N MET A 78 -5.73 -2.00 21.34
CA MET A 78 -5.35 -1.23 20.13
C MET A 78 -6.25 -0.02 19.86
N ARG A 79 -7.53 -0.10 20.22
CA ARG A 79 -8.48 1.02 20.05
C ARG A 79 -8.14 2.19 20.96
N LYS A 80 -7.75 1.92 22.21
CA LYS A 80 -7.36 2.96 23.17
C LYS A 80 -6.02 3.58 22.76
N GLN A 81 -5.07 2.77 22.30
CA GLN A 81 -3.81 3.25 21.71
C GLN A 81 -4.04 4.14 20.47
N ALA A 82 -4.88 3.70 19.54
CA ALA A 82 -5.23 4.49 18.34
C ALA A 82 -5.91 5.83 18.65
N ARG A 83 -6.54 5.96 19.82
CA ARG A 83 -7.09 7.22 20.30
C ARG A 83 -5.99 8.16 20.82
N VAL A 84 -5.05 7.62 21.60
CA VAL A 84 -3.91 8.38 22.14
C VAL A 84 -3.03 8.90 20.99
N LEU A 85 -2.75 8.05 20.00
CA LEU A 85 -1.93 8.39 18.83
C LEU A 85 -2.65 9.22 17.76
N GLY A 86 -3.86 9.74 18.03
CA GLY A 86 -4.60 10.59 17.08
C GLY A 86 -4.99 9.91 15.76
N LEU A 87 -4.92 8.58 15.67
CA LEU A 87 -5.19 7.82 14.43
C LEU A 87 -6.67 7.79 14.05
N LEU A 88 -7.55 8.03 15.02
CA LEU A 88 -9.00 8.12 14.84
C LEU A 88 -9.42 9.59 14.72
N SER A 89 -9.69 10.04 13.50
CA SER A 89 -10.26 11.38 13.27
C SER A 89 -11.66 11.48 13.88
N ASP A 90 -12.03 12.69 14.32
CA ASP A 90 -13.37 12.95 14.88
C ASP A 90 -14.47 12.65 13.86
N ALA A 91 -14.24 12.93 12.58
CA ALA A 91 -15.14 12.54 11.49
C ALA A 91 -15.36 11.01 11.39
N SER A 92 -14.31 10.21 11.64
CA SER A 92 -14.44 8.74 11.66
C SER A 92 -15.26 8.26 12.86
N LYS A 93 -15.14 8.96 14.01
CA LYS A 93 -15.93 8.70 15.21
C LYS A 93 -17.40 9.03 14.95
N GLU A 94 -17.68 10.19 14.37
CA GLU A 94 -19.04 10.66 14.06
C GLU A 94 -19.74 9.75 13.05
N THR A 95 -19.05 9.37 11.97
CA THR A 95 -19.57 8.39 11.00
C THR A 95 -19.94 7.06 11.65
N ARG A 96 -19.11 6.58 12.60
CA ARG A 96 -19.39 5.34 13.32
C ARG A 96 -20.59 5.47 14.25
N VAL A 97 -20.73 6.59 14.95
CA VAL A 97 -21.90 6.87 15.81
C VAL A 97 -23.18 6.89 14.98
N ILE A 98 -23.17 7.55 13.82
CA ILE A 98 -24.31 7.59 12.90
C ILE A 98 -24.71 6.17 12.45
N LYS A 99 -23.73 5.36 12.02
CA LYS A 99 -23.98 3.96 11.61
C LYS A 99 -24.52 3.11 12.76
N GLY A 100 -23.98 3.27 13.96
CA GLY A 100 -24.45 2.57 15.17
C GLY A 100 -25.90 2.93 15.52
N LYS A 101 -26.26 4.22 15.48
CA LYS A 101 -27.64 4.67 15.70
C LYS A 101 -28.59 4.07 14.66
N LYS A 102 -28.22 4.07 13.38
CA LYS A 102 -29.03 3.45 12.31
C LYS A 102 -29.24 1.96 12.54
N LEU A 103 -28.18 1.22 12.87
CA LEU A 103 -28.26 -0.21 13.16
C LEU A 103 -29.17 -0.49 14.36
N HIS A 104 -29.00 0.26 15.45
CA HIS A 104 -29.80 0.11 16.65
C HIS A 104 -31.29 0.41 16.39
N THR A 105 -31.59 1.48 15.63
CA THR A 105 -32.96 1.78 15.19
C THR A 105 -33.52 0.64 14.35
N TRP A 106 -32.77 0.13 13.38
CA TRP A 106 -33.18 -0.99 12.56
C TRP A 106 -33.45 -2.26 13.39
N MET A 107 -32.57 -2.59 14.34
CA MET A 107 -32.74 -3.72 15.25
C MET A 107 -34.00 -3.59 16.12
N LYS A 108 -34.31 -2.38 16.61
CA LYS A 108 -35.55 -2.12 17.36
C LYS A 108 -36.81 -2.40 16.54
N HIS A 109 -36.81 -2.00 15.27
CA HIS A 109 -37.95 -2.24 14.37
C HIS A 109 -38.05 -3.70 13.93
N ASN A 110 -36.93 -4.42 13.84
CA ASN A 110 -36.86 -5.81 13.38
C ASN A 110 -36.62 -6.79 14.53
N ARG A 111 -37.12 -6.47 15.73
CA ARG A 111 -36.83 -7.21 16.98
C ARG A 111 -37.29 -8.67 16.94
N SER A 112 -38.35 -8.98 16.18
CA SER A 112 -38.83 -10.35 15.95
C SER A 112 -37.83 -11.21 15.17
N THR A 113 -37.03 -10.60 14.30
CA THR A 113 -35.99 -11.27 13.49
C THR A 113 -34.68 -11.42 14.24
N VAL A 114 -34.36 -10.47 15.14
CA VAL A 114 -33.12 -10.49 15.94
C VAL A 114 -33.31 -11.41 17.15
N ARG A 115 -33.00 -12.71 16.98
CA ARG A 115 -32.82 -13.66 18.09
C ARG A 115 -31.56 -13.29 18.87
N ILE A 116 -31.72 -12.67 20.03
CA ILE A 116 -30.63 -12.43 20.98
C ILE A 116 -30.30 -13.78 21.64
N PHE A 117 -29.22 -14.43 21.22
CA PHE A 117 -28.63 -15.53 21.97
C PHE A 117 -27.79 -14.95 23.12
N SER A 118 -28.42 -14.54 24.23
CA SER A 118 -27.66 -14.04 25.40
C SER A 118 -27.53 -15.02 26.56
N ASP A 119 -28.25 -16.15 26.59
CA ASP A 119 -28.42 -16.90 27.85
C ASP A 119 -27.95 -18.36 27.80
N LYS A 120 -26.82 -18.64 27.16
CA LYS A 120 -26.06 -19.89 27.43
C LYS A 120 -24.60 -19.55 27.68
N LYS A 121 -24.23 -19.46 28.96
CA LYS A 121 -22.83 -19.61 29.38
C LYS A 121 -22.37 -21.01 28.94
N LEU A 122 -21.28 -21.07 28.19
CA LEU A 122 -20.49 -22.29 27.99
C LEU A 122 -19.80 -22.65 29.29
#